data_AF-A0A9K3DTG4-F1
#
_entry.id   AF-A0A9K3DTG4-F1
#
_cell.length_a   1.000
_cell.length_b   1.000
_cell.length_c   1.000
_cell.angle_alpha   90.00
_cell.angle_beta   90.00
_cell.angle_gamma   90.00
#
_symmetry.space_group_name_H-M   'P 1'
#
loop_
_entity.id
_entity.type
_entity.pdbx_description
1 polymer ?
#
loop_
_entity_poly.entity_id
_entity_poly.type
_entity_poly.pdbx_seq_one_letter_code
_entity_poly.pdbx_strand_id
1 'polypeptide(L)'
;MSSAGKPAKSASKFGIDELANVKSSRKKTSVASPSASAPKAPVRGKGKKRKTCEDLQGFPLIRQQFLDYINEKLAEIETYLGHVEDQESQIADLQQMGVLKDLKISDLEKELRATKDEAVKALISFDYEKRDITQDAKVSAAITMYKIQLQMAAEAQDPSFDKGTWDVEG
;
A
#
# COMPACT_ATOMS: atom_id res chain seq x y z
N MET A 1 33.95 27.74 -8.70
CA MET A 1 32.60 27.32 -9.13
C MET A 1 32.46 25.84 -8.81
N SER A 2 31.59 25.52 -7.86
CA SER A 2 31.45 24.19 -7.25
C SER A 2 30.90 23.16 -8.24
N SER A 3 31.53 21.98 -8.32
CA SER A 3 31.02 20.84 -9.06
C SER A 3 29.97 20.08 -8.24
N ALA A 4 28.90 19.68 -8.93
CA ALA A 4 27.65 19.18 -8.38
C ALA A 4 27.75 17.75 -7.83
N GLY A 5 26.83 17.45 -6.92
CA GLY A 5 26.80 16.28 -6.05
C GLY A 5 26.53 14.94 -6.75
N LYS A 6 26.96 13.89 -6.04
CA LYS A 6 26.75 12.47 -6.33
C LYS A 6 25.25 12.11 -6.31
N PRO A 7 24.75 11.18 -7.16
CA PRO A 7 23.45 10.57 -6.94
C PRO A 7 23.57 9.50 -5.83
N ALA A 8 22.82 9.70 -4.74
CA ALA A 8 22.65 8.70 -3.69
C ALA A 8 21.83 7.52 -4.25
N LYS A 9 22.44 6.33 -4.32
CA LYS A 9 21.74 5.07 -4.52
C LYS A 9 20.82 4.83 -3.32
N SER A 10 19.51 4.97 -3.52
CA SER A 10 18.51 4.56 -2.53
C SER A 10 18.53 3.03 -2.43
N ALA A 11 19.08 2.53 -1.33
CA ALA A 11 19.03 1.12 -0.98
C ALA A 11 17.65 0.81 -0.39
N SER A 12 16.75 0.32 -1.24
CA SER A 12 15.53 -0.35 -0.76
C SER A 12 15.95 -1.65 -0.07
N LYS A 13 15.75 -1.70 1.25
CA LYS A 13 16.24 -2.76 2.13
C LYS A 13 15.20 -3.86 2.42
N PHE A 14 14.15 -3.95 1.61
CA PHE A 14 13.15 -5.00 1.69
C PHE A 14 13.04 -5.70 0.34
N GLY A 15 13.74 -6.83 0.23
CA GLY A 15 13.66 -7.74 -0.90
C GLY A 15 12.40 -8.59 -0.79
N ILE A 16 11.72 -8.76 -1.91
CA ILE A 16 10.49 -9.55 -2.07
C ILE A 16 10.72 -11.03 -1.66
N ASP A 17 11.98 -11.45 -1.61
CA ASP A 17 12.41 -12.79 -1.17
C ASP A 17 12.22 -13.04 0.34
N GLU A 18 12.05 -12.00 1.16
CA GLU A 18 11.85 -12.15 2.61
C GLU A 18 10.44 -12.69 2.98
N LEU A 19 9.49 -12.63 2.02
CA LEU A 19 8.13 -13.13 2.19
C LEU A 19 7.97 -14.64 1.90
N ALA A 20 8.98 -15.29 1.29
CA ALA A 20 8.88 -16.68 0.87
C ALA A 20 9.18 -17.72 1.98
N ASN A 21 9.71 -17.28 3.14
CA ASN A 21 10.19 -18.19 4.19
C ASN A 21 9.28 -18.28 5.43
N VAL A 22 8.08 -17.72 5.41
CA VAL A 22 7.09 -17.95 6.47
C VAL A 22 6.42 -19.32 6.26
N LYS A 23 7.17 -20.39 6.54
CA LYS A 23 6.61 -21.73 6.68
C LYS A 23 5.81 -21.78 7.98
N SER A 24 4.49 -21.67 7.86
CA SER A 24 3.58 -21.96 8.97
C SER A 24 3.76 -23.43 9.40
N SER A 25 4.41 -23.63 10.55
CA SER A 25 4.54 -24.94 11.16
C SER A 25 3.22 -25.32 11.84
N ARG A 26 2.21 -25.66 11.03
CA ARG A 26 0.95 -26.22 11.53
C ARG A 26 1.21 -27.66 12.00
N LYS A 27 1.73 -27.80 13.22
CA LYS A 27 1.85 -29.10 13.90
C LYS A 27 0.44 -29.54 14.29
N LYS A 28 -0.11 -30.51 13.55
CA LYS A 28 -1.31 -31.27 13.96
C LYS A 28 -0.98 -32.04 15.24
N THR A 29 -1.54 -31.63 16.36
CA THR A 29 -1.74 -32.49 17.53
C THR A 29 -3.21 -32.93 17.52
N SER A 30 -3.50 -34.04 16.85
CA SER A 30 -4.71 -34.80 17.13
C SER A 30 -4.52 -35.48 18.48
N VAL A 31 -4.89 -34.79 19.56
CA VAL A 31 -5.10 -35.47 20.84
C VAL A 31 -6.43 -36.20 20.72
N ALA A 32 -6.34 -37.48 20.36
CA ALA A 32 -7.46 -38.39 20.42
C ALA A 32 -7.99 -38.41 21.86
N SER A 33 -9.29 -38.18 22.00
CA SER A 33 -10.04 -38.29 23.24
C SER A 33 -9.75 -39.62 23.93
N PRO A 34 -9.50 -39.67 25.25
CA PRO A 34 -9.66 -40.92 25.98
C PRO A 34 -11.15 -41.19 26.07
N SER A 35 -11.63 -42.10 25.21
CA SER A 35 -12.90 -42.79 25.38
C SER A 35 -12.86 -43.52 26.73
N ALA A 36 -13.53 -42.97 27.73
CA ALA A 36 -13.77 -43.66 28.99
C ALA A 36 -14.78 -44.79 28.73
N SER A 37 -14.27 -45.96 28.35
CA SER A 37 -15.03 -47.20 28.37
C SER A 37 -15.41 -47.50 29.82
N ALA A 38 -16.69 -47.38 30.13
CA ALA A 38 -17.24 -47.68 31.44
C ALA A 38 -16.89 -49.12 31.86
N PRO A 39 -16.38 -49.36 33.07
CA PRO A 39 -16.13 -50.72 33.52
C PRO A 39 -17.47 -51.42 33.76
N LYS A 40 -17.65 -52.58 33.11
CA LYS A 40 -18.78 -53.50 33.36
C LYS A 40 -18.85 -53.82 34.86
N ALA A 41 -20.00 -53.54 35.47
CA ALA A 41 -20.30 -53.95 36.84
C ALA A 41 -20.33 -55.49 36.96
N PRO A 42 -19.71 -56.09 37.99
CA PRO A 42 -19.98 -57.48 38.32
C PRO A 42 -21.25 -57.59 39.17
N VAL A 43 -22.09 -58.52 38.75
CA VAL A 43 -23.38 -58.88 39.36
C VAL A 43 -23.19 -59.44 40.77
N ARG A 44 -23.79 -58.74 41.75
CA ARG A 44 -24.40 -59.20 43.01
C ARG A 44 -23.92 -60.56 43.59
N GLY A 45 -23.07 -60.49 44.62
CA GLY A 45 -22.76 -61.59 45.54
C GLY A 45 -22.93 -61.16 47.00
N LYS A 46 -23.45 -62.06 47.84
CA LYS A 46 -24.03 -61.82 49.16
C LYS A 46 -23.07 -61.32 50.25
N GLY A 47 -23.61 -60.47 51.13
CA GLY A 47 -23.41 -60.48 52.59
C GLY A 47 -21.99 -60.42 53.16
N LYS A 48 -21.51 -59.21 53.50
CA LYS A 48 -20.58 -59.02 54.62
C LYS A 48 -20.77 -57.61 55.21
N LYS A 49 -20.89 -57.52 56.54
CA LYS A 49 -21.05 -56.26 57.28
C LYS A 49 -19.95 -55.29 56.85
N ARG A 50 -20.33 -54.19 56.20
CA ARG A 50 -19.41 -53.09 55.89
C ARG A 50 -19.06 -52.42 57.21
N LYS A 51 -17.80 -52.55 57.64
CA LYS A 51 -17.21 -51.65 58.63
C LYS A 51 -17.28 -50.26 58.01
N THR A 52 -18.05 -49.38 58.62
CA THR A 52 -17.99 -47.94 58.38
C THR A 52 -16.69 -47.43 58.99
N CYS A 53 -15.58 -47.54 58.26
CA CYS A 53 -14.37 -46.74 58.46
C CYS A 53 -13.38 -47.07 57.33
N GLU A 54 -13.68 -46.68 56.09
CA GLU A 54 -12.59 -46.28 55.19
C GLU A 54 -12.40 -44.80 55.47
N ASP A 55 -11.21 -44.49 55.98
CA ASP A 55 -10.87 -43.22 56.57
C ASP A 55 -11.26 -42.03 55.69
N LEU A 56 -11.85 -41.02 56.32
CA LEU A 56 -11.94 -39.65 55.80
C LEU A 56 -10.57 -39.03 55.41
N GLN A 57 -9.47 -39.78 55.53
CA GLN A 57 -8.10 -39.38 55.19
C GLN A 57 -7.89 -39.07 53.69
N GLY A 58 -8.72 -39.61 52.77
CA GLY A 58 -8.62 -39.32 51.34
C GLY A 58 -9.26 -37.99 50.91
N PHE A 59 -10.23 -37.49 51.68
CA PHE A 59 -10.96 -36.25 51.35
C PHE A 59 -10.07 -34.99 51.33
N PRO A 60 -9.15 -34.79 52.31
CA PRO A 60 -8.19 -33.70 52.26
C PRO A 60 -7.34 -33.71 50.99
N LEU A 61 -6.89 -34.89 50.54
CA LEU A 61 -6.06 -35.03 49.34
C LEU A 61 -6.85 -34.72 48.05
N ILE A 62 -8.07 -35.25 47.93
CA ILE A 62 -8.95 -34.96 46.78
C ILE A 62 -9.29 -33.47 46.72
N ARG A 63 -9.55 -32.85 47.87
CA ARG A 63 -9.79 -31.40 47.96
C ARG A 63 -8.56 -30.60 47.49
N GLN A 64 -7.36 -31.01 47.89
CA GLN A 64 -6.13 -30.36 47.45
C GLN A 64 -5.92 -30.49 45.94
N GLN A 65 -6.02 -31.72 45.40
CA GLN A 65 -5.88 -31.96 43.96
C GLN A 65 -6.90 -31.17 43.13
N PHE A 66 -8.13 -31.04 43.63
CA PHE A 66 -9.15 -30.23 42.97
C PHE A 66 -8.80 -28.73 42.96
N LEU A 67 -8.31 -28.20 44.10
CA LEU A 67 -7.87 -26.81 44.18
C LEU A 67 -6.66 -26.55 43.29
N ASP A 68 -5.69 -27.45 43.27
CA ASP A 68 -4.50 -27.34 42.42
C ASP A 68 -4.89 -27.32 40.94
N TYR A 69 -5.82 -28.20 40.52
CA TYR A 69 -6.35 -28.21 39.17
C TYR A 69 -7.09 -26.92 38.80
N ILE A 70 -7.91 -26.38 39.71
CA ILE A 70 -8.58 -25.09 39.46
C ILE A 70 -7.56 -23.98 39.30
N ASN A 71 -6.56 -23.92 40.19
CA ASN A 71 -5.53 -22.89 40.13
C ASN A 71 -4.72 -22.98 38.84
N GLU A 72 -4.36 -24.19 38.39
CA GLU A 72 -3.71 -24.43 37.11
C GLU A 72 -4.57 -23.91 35.94
N LYS A 73 -5.88 -24.22 35.95
CA LYS A 73 -6.80 -23.76 34.90
C LYS A 73 -7.02 -22.26 34.92
N LEU A 74 -7.05 -21.62 36.09
CA LEU A 74 -7.15 -20.17 36.21
C LEU A 74 -5.90 -19.48 35.67
N ALA A 75 -4.70 -19.98 36.00
CA ALA A 75 -3.46 -19.45 35.46
C ALA A 75 -3.37 -19.61 33.93
N GLU A 76 -3.86 -20.73 33.40
CA GLU A 76 -3.95 -20.94 31.95
C GLU A 76 -4.92 -19.93 31.29
N ILE A 77 -6.08 -19.67 31.91
CA ILE A 77 -7.05 -18.67 31.43
C ILE A 77 -6.47 -17.26 31.47
N GLU A 78 -5.81 -16.86 32.55
CA GLU A 78 -5.14 -15.56 32.66
C GLU A 78 -4.10 -15.36 31.57
N THR A 79 -3.34 -16.43 31.28
CA THR A 79 -2.37 -16.40 30.18
C THR A 79 -3.07 -16.17 28.85
N TYR A 80 -4.13 -16.91 28.52
CA TYR A 80 -4.87 -16.69 27.27
C TYR A 80 -5.50 -15.30 27.19
N LEU A 81 -6.01 -14.77 28.31
CA LEU A 81 -6.61 -13.45 28.37
C LEU A 81 -5.59 -12.36 28.00
N GLY A 82 -4.37 -12.44 28.54
CA GLY A 82 -3.29 -11.50 28.17
C GLY A 82 -2.95 -11.55 26.67
N HIS A 83 -2.92 -12.75 26.07
CA HIS A 83 -2.70 -12.88 24.62
C HIS A 83 -3.84 -12.27 23.80
N VAL A 84 -5.09 -12.37 24.27
CA VAL A 84 -6.24 -11.74 23.59
C VAL A 84 -6.15 -10.23 23.67
N GLU A 85 -5.81 -9.67 24.83
CA GLU A 85 -5.63 -8.22 25.01
C GLU A 85 -4.53 -7.67 24.09
N ASP A 86 -3.39 -8.37 24.00
CA ASP A 86 -2.30 -8.01 23.08
C ASP A 86 -2.75 -8.05 21.61
N GLN A 87 -3.54 -9.06 21.23
CA GLN A 87 -4.08 -9.18 19.87
C GLN A 87 -5.09 -8.07 19.57
N GLU A 88 -5.97 -7.74 20.50
CA GLU A 88 -6.93 -6.64 20.35
C GLU A 88 -6.23 -5.30 20.16
N SER A 89 -5.15 -5.06 20.92
CA SER A 89 -4.30 -3.88 20.77
C SER A 89 -3.66 -3.81 19.37
N GLN A 90 -3.08 -4.91 18.88
CA GLN A 90 -2.51 -4.98 17.53
C GLN A 90 -3.55 -4.76 16.43
N ILE A 91 -4.77 -5.27 16.62
CA ILE A 91 -5.88 -5.07 15.68
C ILE A 91 -6.27 -3.58 15.62
N ALA A 92 -6.35 -2.91 16.77
CA ALA A 92 -6.64 -1.48 16.83
C ALA A 92 -5.58 -0.64 16.10
N ASP A 93 -4.30 -0.93 16.31
CA ASP A 93 -3.19 -0.26 15.62
C ASP A 93 -3.24 -0.46 14.10
N LEU A 94 -3.52 -1.69 13.66
CA LEU A 94 -3.67 -1.99 12.23
C LEU A 94 -4.85 -1.26 11.60
N GLN A 95 -5.98 -1.16 12.32
CA GLN A 95 -7.14 -0.41 11.85
C GLN A 95 -6.83 1.09 11.73
N GLN A 96 -6.17 1.68 12.73
CA GLN A 96 -5.75 3.08 12.68
C GLN A 96 -4.78 3.34 11.53
N MET A 97 -3.81 2.45 11.34
CA MET A 97 -2.88 2.52 10.21
C MET A 97 -3.61 2.43 8.86
N GLY A 98 -4.63 1.57 8.75
CA GLY A 98 -5.48 1.46 7.57
C GLY A 98 -6.13 2.79 7.21
N VAL A 99 -6.78 3.44 8.18
CA VAL A 99 -7.41 4.76 8.00
C VAL A 99 -6.40 5.82 7.54
N LEU A 100 -5.22 5.86 8.16
CA LEU A 100 -4.17 6.81 7.77
C LEU A 100 -3.66 6.58 6.34
N LYS A 101 -3.53 5.31 5.93
CA LYS A 101 -3.16 4.96 4.56
C LYS A 101 -4.22 5.37 3.57
N ASP A 102 -5.50 5.13 3.86
CA ASP A 102 -6.61 5.50 3.00
C ASP A 102 -6.70 7.03 2.81
N LEU A 103 -6.50 7.79 3.89
CA LEU A 103 -6.39 9.25 3.83
C LEU A 103 -5.23 9.68 2.91
N LYS A 104 -4.05 9.07 3.08
CA LYS A 104 -2.88 9.42 2.26
C LYS A 104 -3.08 9.06 0.78
N ILE A 105 -3.74 7.93 0.49
CA ILE A 105 -4.09 7.52 -0.88
C ILE A 105 -5.02 8.57 -1.49
N SER A 106 -6.08 8.96 -0.78
CA SER A 106 -7.04 9.98 -1.24
C SER A 106 -6.35 11.32 -1.56
N ASP A 107 -5.44 11.78 -0.69
CA ASP A 107 -4.68 13.00 -0.91
C ASP A 107 -3.79 12.91 -2.16
N LEU A 108 -3.06 11.80 -2.34
CA LEU A 108 -2.22 11.57 -3.50
C LEU A 108 -3.04 11.48 -4.80
N GLU A 109 -4.21 10.85 -4.77
CA GLU A 109 -5.12 10.78 -5.91
C GLU A 109 -5.69 12.16 -6.28
N LYS A 110 -5.94 13.03 -5.29
CA LYS A 110 -6.36 14.41 -5.53
C LYS A 110 -5.23 15.23 -6.17
N GLU A 111 -4.02 15.13 -5.64
CA GLU A 111 -2.84 15.83 -6.16
C GLU A 111 -2.50 15.36 -7.60
N LEU A 112 -2.61 14.06 -7.86
CA LEU A 112 -2.45 13.48 -9.19
C LEU A 112 -3.51 13.97 -10.20
N ARG A 113 -4.75 14.19 -9.76
CA ARG A 113 -5.79 14.80 -10.62
C ARG A 113 -5.49 16.27 -10.89
N ALA A 114 -5.13 17.04 -9.87
CA ALA A 114 -4.82 18.46 -10.01
C ALA A 114 -3.64 18.71 -10.96
N THR A 115 -2.56 17.93 -10.81
CA THR A 115 -1.37 18.02 -11.68
C THR A 115 -1.68 17.63 -13.12
N LYS A 116 -2.53 16.63 -13.35
CA LYS A 116 -3.01 16.29 -14.70
C LYS A 116 -3.82 17.43 -15.32
N ASP A 117 -4.75 18.02 -14.57
CA ASP A 117 -5.56 19.14 -15.06
C ASP A 117 -4.70 20.36 -15.39
N GLU A 118 -3.69 20.64 -14.57
CA GLU A 118 -2.71 21.71 -14.82
C GLU A 118 -1.90 21.45 -16.09
N ALA A 119 -1.38 20.23 -16.27
CA ALA A 119 -0.64 19.85 -17.47
C ALA A 119 -1.49 19.98 -18.75
N VAL A 120 -2.76 19.58 -18.70
CA VAL A 120 -3.68 19.75 -19.84
C VAL A 120 -3.93 21.22 -20.15
N LYS A 121 -4.16 22.05 -19.13
CA LYS A 121 -4.32 23.51 -19.32
C LYS A 121 -3.07 24.15 -19.91
N ALA A 122 -1.89 23.77 -19.42
CA ALA A 122 -0.62 24.27 -19.94
C ALA A 122 -0.42 23.88 -21.41
N LEU A 123 -0.73 22.63 -21.78
CA LEU A 123 -0.65 22.17 -23.17
C LEU A 123 -1.61 22.93 -24.09
N ILE A 124 -2.86 23.14 -23.65
CA ILE A 124 -3.84 23.92 -24.41
C ILE A 124 -3.35 25.36 -24.62
N SER A 125 -2.84 25.99 -23.56
CA SER A 125 -2.28 27.35 -23.62
C SER A 125 -1.12 27.43 -24.62
N PHE A 126 -0.20 26.47 -24.56
CA PHE A 126 0.94 26.39 -25.47
C PHE A 126 0.50 26.22 -26.93
N ASP A 127 -0.50 25.38 -27.19
CA ASP A 127 -1.04 25.19 -28.53
C ASP A 127 -1.68 26.46 -29.10
N TYR A 128 -2.37 27.26 -28.27
CA TYR A 128 -2.90 28.55 -28.70
C TYR A 128 -1.79 29.54 -29.01
N GLU A 129 -0.82 29.71 -28.09
CA GLU A 129 0.32 30.61 -28.29
C GLU A 129 1.11 30.25 -29.56
N LYS A 130 1.36 28.96 -29.78
CA LYS A 130 2.03 28.48 -30.99
C LYS A 130 1.25 28.82 -32.26
N ARG A 131 -0.08 28.68 -32.24
CA ARG A 131 -0.93 29.05 -33.39
C ARG A 131 -0.85 30.55 -33.67
N ASP A 132 -0.92 31.37 -32.63
CA ASP A 132 -0.87 32.83 -32.74
C ASP A 132 0.47 33.30 -33.32
N ILE A 133 1.60 32.81 -32.79
CA ILE A 133 2.94 33.12 -33.31
C ILE A 133 3.06 32.69 -34.77
N THR A 134 2.54 31.50 -35.12
CA THR A 134 2.61 31.01 -36.50
C THR A 134 1.77 31.88 -37.45
N GLN A 135 0.60 32.31 -37.01
CA GLN A 135 -0.26 33.20 -37.80
C GLN A 135 0.37 34.57 -37.98
N ASP A 136 0.94 35.15 -36.92
CA ASP A 136 1.63 36.43 -36.96
C ASP A 136 2.85 36.39 -37.91
N ALA A 137 3.64 35.32 -37.87
CA ALA A 137 4.74 35.11 -38.79
C ALA A 137 4.27 35.02 -40.25
N LYS A 138 3.15 34.35 -40.53
CA LYS A 138 2.55 34.28 -41.88
C LYS A 138 2.10 35.65 -42.36
N VAL A 139 1.44 36.43 -41.50
CA VAL A 139 0.99 37.79 -41.83
C VAL A 139 2.20 38.68 -42.10
N SER A 140 3.22 38.62 -41.25
CA SER A 140 4.47 39.39 -41.42
C SER A 140 5.18 39.04 -42.73
N ALA A 141 5.28 37.75 -43.07
CA ALA A 141 5.85 37.30 -44.34
C ALA A 141 5.02 37.77 -45.56
N ALA A 142 3.69 37.75 -45.46
CA ALA A 142 2.84 38.27 -46.52
C ALA A 142 3.03 39.78 -46.71
N ILE A 143 3.12 40.55 -45.63
CA ILE A 143 3.38 42.00 -45.68
C ILE A 143 4.73 42.29 -46.33
N THR A 144 5.79 41.56 -45.98
CA THR A 144 7.11 41.77 -46.59
C THR A 144 7.11 41.41 -48.07
N MET A 145 6.48 40.30 -48.45
CA MET A 145 6.33 39.92 -49.87
C MET A 145 5.56 40.99 -50.66
N TYR A 146 4.44 41.50 -50.15
CA TYR A 146 3.70 42.57 -50.83
C TYR A 146 4.50 43.87 -50.92
N LYS A 147 5.26 44.23 -49.89
CA LYS A 147 6.16 45.40 -49.94
C LYS A 147 7.23 45.25 -51.02
N ILE A 148 7.85 44.08 -51.14
CA ILE A 148 8.83 43.79 -52.19
C ILE A 148 8.17 43.90 -53.56
N GLN A 149 7.00 43.29 -53.77
CA GLN A 149 6.27 43.35 -55.04
C GLN A 149 5.91 44.79 -55.43
N LEU A 150 5.47 45.61 -54.47
CA LEU A 150 5.18 47.03 -54.72
C LEU A 150 6.44 47.82 -55.08
N GLN A 151 7.55 47.55 -54.41
CA GLN A 151 8.83 48.18 -54.73
C GLN A 151 9.30 47.78 -56.14
N MET A 152 9.25 46.50 -56.47
CA MET A 152 9.58 46.02 -57.82
C MET A 152 8.68 46.64 -58.89
N ALA A 153 7.37 46.77 -58.62
CA ALA A 153 6.44 47.41 -59.56
C ALA A 153 6.77 48.90 -59.77
N ALA A 154 7.20 49.61 -58.72
CA ALA A 154 7.66 50.99 -58.83
C ALA A 154 8.99 51.09 -59.61
N GLU A 155 9.96 50.24 -59.32
CA GLU A 155 11.25 50.14 -60.01
C GLU A 155 11.09 49.78 -61.51
N ALA A 156 10.16 48.88 -61.87
CA ALA A 156 9.87 48.57 -63.27
C ALA A 156 9.34 49.76 -64.08
N GLN A 157 8.69 50.73 -63.42
CA GLN A 157 8.16 51.93 -64.08
C GLN A 157 9.23 53.03 -64.21
N ASP A 158 10.37 52.91 -63.53
CA ASP A 158 11.48 53.86 -63.62
C ASP A 158 12.34 53.57 -64.86
N PRO A 159 12.42 54.48 -65.84
CA PRO A 159 13.21 54.30 -67.06
C PRO A 159 14.72 54.19 -66.83
N SER A 160 15.20 54.60 -65.64
CA SER A 160 16.62 54.61 -65.26
C SER A 160 17.03 53.39 -64.42
N PHE A 161 16.08 52.52 -64.07
CA PHE A 161 16.32 51.39 -63.19
C PHE A 161 17.00 50.19 -63.89
N ASP A 162 18.07 49.67 -63.29
CA ASP A 162 18.80 48.51 -63.78
C ASP A 162 18.14 47.19 -63.35
N LYS A 163 17.48 46.55 -64.31
CA LYS A 163 16.73 45.29 -64.12
C LYS A 163 17.62 44.07 -63.84
N GLY A 164 18.93 44.17 -64.05
CA GLY A 164 19.87 43.09 -63.71
C GLY A 164 19.98 42.81 -62.21
N THR A 165 19.50 43.73 -61.37
CA THR A 165 19.52 43.59 -59.89
C THR A 165 18.45 42.64 -59.33
N TRP A 166 17.50 42.18 -60.15
CA TRP A 166 16.43 41.28 -59.74
C TRP A 166 16.78 39.79 -59.89
N ASP A 167 17.83 39.45 -60.62
CA ASP A 167 18.30 38.07 -60.73
C ASP A 167 19.03 37.67 -59.43
N VAL A 168 18.30 37.01 -58.54
CA VAL A 168 18.88 36.27 -57.41
C VAL A 168 19.13 34.85 -57.90
N GLU A 169 20.40 34.49 -58.14
CA GLU A 169 20.81 33.13 -58.49
C GLU A 169 20.17 32.10 -57.53
N GLY A 170 19.49 31.11 -58.11
CA GLY A 170 18.78 30.04 -57.40
C GLY A 170 19.68 28.96 -56.81
#